data_AF-A0A975F113-F1
#
_entry.id   AF-A0A975F113-F1
#
_cell.length_a   1.000
_cell.length_b   1.000
_cell.length_c   1.000
_cell.angle_alpha   90.00
_cell.angle_beta   90.00
_cell.angle_gamma   90.00
#
_symmetry.space_group_name_H-M   'P 1'
#
loop_
_entity.id
_entity.type
_entity.pdbx_description
1 polymer ?
#
loop_
_entity_poly.entity_id
_entity_poly.type
_entity_poly.pdbx_seq_one_letter_code
_entity_poly.pdbx_strand_id
1 'polypeptide(L)'
;MKQALGLLAIFPIFCITGTFAGAVLYILYIQCVSYIAGLPMETVSFAMCAAGVIKAVPSVLLFSPLFLALNLIRHPKRFLAVITFYLIEAIALFFLFPLSLKSPLYFKTSTAVADHDAASERDAGAGCGTGAEHDIGAKRTVTSGFFRKNGQYLYYYSAVRSDGSASGVKFKLEDVSASESRNPKLIDGALSISAAVPETASAAGIRPSAFEFSDVLAEEILKPPFTVKTITCLFFLPALITSNSGAEFDVIIMFSMCFALIAVCAVKHMSQWRLINVFLVIALTMAVLFANTGYYCKNEIFMSVSKKAEELLPLSDIPFIAVLNTAVGFLSLVFSLLFMIVRKRRLK
;
A
#
# COMPACT_ATOMS: atom_id res chain seq x y z
N MET A 1 22.10 -30.80 -3.32
CA MET A 1 21.42 -30.41 -4.57
C MET A 1 19.90 -30.55 -4.50
N LYS A 2 19.33 -31.75 -4.27
CA LYS A 2 17.87 -31.98 -4.20
C LYS A 2 17.09 -30.99 -3.31
N GLN A 3 17.62 -30.64 -2.13
CA GLN A 3 16.99 -29.68 -1.22
C GLN A 3 16.94 -28.24 -1.75
N ALA A 4 17.97 -27.80 -2.48
CA ALA A 4 18.03 -26.46 -3.05
C ALA A 4 17.06 -26.36 -4.25
N LEU A 5 16.98 -27.40 -5.07
CA LEU A 5 16.01 -27.49 -6.16
C LEU A 5 14.57 -27.49 -5.63
N GLY A 6 14.30 -28.20 -4.53
CA GLY A 6 12.99 -28.16 -3.88
C GLY A 6 12.60 -26.77 -3.40
N LEU A 7 13.53 -25.98 -2.85
CA LEU A 7 13.28 -24.59 -2.46
C LEU A 7 13.00 -23.69 -3.67
N LEU A 8 13.77 -23.86 -4.75
CA LEU A 8 13.57 -23.15 -6.01
C LEU A 8 12.18 -23.43 -6.60
N ALA A 9 11.64 -24.63 -6.40
CA ALA A 9 10.29 -24.99 -6.83
C ALA A 9 9.19 -24.49 -5.86
N ILE A 10 9.43 -24.51 -4.55
CA ILE A 10 8.45 -24.08 -3.54
C ILE A 10 8.22 -22.57 -3.57
N PHE A 11 9.27 -21.78 -3.77
CA PHE A 11 9.18 -20.32 -3.80
C PHE A 11 8.17 -19.77 -4.84
N PRO A 12 8.23 -20.13 -6.14
CA PRO A 12 7.25 -19.64 -7.11
C PRO A 12 5.84 -20.15 -6.81
N ILE A 13 5.67 -21.37 -6.29
CA ILE A 13 4.35 -21.87 -5.85
C ILE A 13 3.79 -20.98 -4.74
N PHE A 14 4.61 -20.62 -3.76
CA PHE A 14 4.22 -19.69 -2.70
C PHE A 14 3.84 -18.32 -3.27
N CYS A 15 4.66 -17.75 -4.17
CA CYS A 15 4.35 -16.47 -4.80
C CYS A 15 3.04 -16.51 -5.59
N ILE A 16 2.80 -17.57 -6.37
CA ILE A 16 1.57 -17.73 -7.17
C ILE A 16 0.36 -17.87 -6.25
N THR A 17 0.41 -18.77 -5.26
CA THR A 17 -0.70 -19.01 -4.33
C THR A 17 -0.97 -17.80 -3.44
N GLY A 18 0.07 -17.14 -2.95
CA GLY A 18 -0.03 -15.90 -2.19
C GLY A 18 -0.62 -14.76 -3.01
N THR A 19 -0.23 -14.64 -4.28
CA THR A 19 -0.76 -13.60 -5.19
C THR A 19 -2.24 -13.85 -5.48
N PHE A 20 -2.62 -15.11 -5.71
CA PHE A 20 -4.03 -15.48 -5.89
C PHE A 20 -4.86 -15.17 -4.64
N ALA A 21 -4.36 -15.57 -3.46
CA ALA A 21 -5.02 -15.25 -2.19
C ALA A 21 -5.15 -13.73 -1.96
N GLY A 22 -4.09 -12.96 -2.24
CA GLY A 22 -4.10 -11.50 -2.17
C GLY A 22 -5.07 -10.87 -3.16
N ALA A 23 -5.18 -11.39 -4.38
CA ALA A 23 -6.14 -10.93 -5.38
C ALA A 23 -7.58 -11.19 -4.93
N VAL A 24 -7.87 -12.36 -4.35
CA VAL A 24 -9.18 -12.69 -3.77
C VAL A 24 -9.51 -11.73 -2.62
N LEU A 25 -8.57 -11.47 -1.71
CA LEU A 25 -8.75 -10.52 -0.61
C LEU A 25 -9.00 -9.09 -1.13
N TYR A 26 -8.30 -8.68 -2.19
CA TYR A 26 -8.52 -7.38 -2.82
C TYR A 26 -9.92 -7.28 -3.45
N ILE A 27 -10.38 -8.32 -4.16
CA ILE A 27 -11.74 -8.34 -4.73
C ILE A 27 -12.79 -8.25 -3.61
N LEU A 28 -12.63 -9.03 -2.54
CA LEU A 28 -13.53 -8.98 -1.38
C LEU A 28 -13.54 -7.58 -0.74
N TYR A 29 -12.37 -6.96 -0.62
CA TYR A 29 -12.25 -5.60 -0.11
C TYR A 29 -13.03 -4.61 -0.98
N ILE A 30 -12.81 -4.60 -2.30
CA ILE A 30 -13.53 -3.71 -3.21
C ILE A 30 -15.04 -3.94 -3.16
N GLN A 31 -15.48 -5.20 -3.14
CA GLN A 31 -16.91 -5.53 -3.02
C GLN A 31 -17.52 -5.04 -1.72
N CYS A 32 -16.82 -5.15 -0.59
CA CYS A 32 -17.26 -4.58 0.68
C CYS A 32 -17.36 -3.04 0.61
N VAL A 33 -16.39 -2.37 -0.04
CA VAL A 33 -16.41 -0.92 -0.23
C VAL A 33 -17.60 -0.50 -1.10
N SER A 34 -17.83 -1.17 -2.23
CA SER A 34 -18.98 -0.91 -3.10
C SER A 34 -20.32 -1.16 -2.39
N TYR A 35 -20.41 -2.22 -1.58
CA TYR A 35 -21.60 -2.52 -0.80
C TYR A 35 -21.92 -1.41 0.23
N ILE A 36 -20.89 -0.94 0.95
CA ILE A 36 -21.02 0.18 1.89
C ILE A 36 -21.42 1.47 1.16
N ALA A 37 -20.97 1.65 -0.07
CA ALA A 37 -21.34 2.78 -0.94
C ALA A 37 -22.80 2.70 -1.46
N GLY A 38 -23.51 1.61 -1.19
CA GLY A 38 -24.85 1.38 -1.75
C GLY A 38 -24.85 1.12 -3.25
N LEU A 39 -23.69 0.83 -3.84
CA LEU A 39 -23.58 0.41 -5.24
C LEU A 39 -24.01 -1.05 -5.37
N PRO A 40 -24.66 -1.44 -6.49
CA PRO A 40 -24.95 -2.85 -6.75
C PRO A 40 -23.64 -3.64 -6.76
N MET A 41 -23.64 -4.85 -6.19
CA MET A 41 -22.47 -5.72 -6.27
C MET A 41 -22.20 -6.05 -7.73
N GLU A 42 -21.13 -5.50 -8.28
CA GLU A 42 -20.73 -5.82 -9.65
C GLU A 42 -20.30 -7.28 -9.73
N THR A 43 -20.69 -7.95 -10.82
CA THR A 43 -20.14 -9.26 -11.14
C THR A 43 -18.62 -9.15 -11.26
N VAL A 44 -17.89 -10.10 -10.66
CA VAL A 44 -16.41 -10.12 -10.68
C VAL A 44 -15.92 -10.04 -12.13
N SER A 45 -15.40 -8.88 -12.51
CA SER A 45 -14.88 -8.64 -13.85
C SER A 45 -13.44 -9.13 -13.97
N PHE A 46 -13.03 -9.51 -15.18
CA PHE A 46 -11.63 -9.89 -15.44
C PHE A 46 -10.66 -8.72 -15.12
N ALA A 47 -11.09 -7.48 -15.35
CA ALA A 47 -10.31 -6.29 -15.03
C ALA A 47 -10.04 -6.15 -13.52
N MET A 48 -11.06 -6.38 -12.67
CA MET A 48 -10.89 -6.39 -11.21
C MET A 48 -9.93 -7.49 -10.76
N CYS A 49 -10.03 -8.68 -11.35
CA CYS A 49 -9.13 -9.79 -11.04
C CYS A 49 -7.68 -9.46 -11.43
N ALA A 50 -7.45 -8.93 -12.63
CA ALA A 50 -6.14 -8.50 -13.08
C ALA A 50 -5.55 -7.41 -12.17
N ALA A 51 -6.35 -6.41 -11.79
CA ALA A 51 -5.94 -5.37 -10.85
C ALA A 51 -5.56 -5.94 -9.48
N GLY A 52 -6.35 -6.88 -8.96
CA GLY A 52 -6.05 -7.57 -7.70
C GLY A 52 -4.73 -8.34 -7.75
N VAL A 53 -4.45 -9.04 -8.84
CA VAL A 53 -3.17 -9.74 -9.05
C VAL A 53 -2.01 -8.74 -9.05
N ILE A 54 -2.11 -7.67 -9.85
CA ILE A 54 -1.07 -6.65 -9.96
C ILE A 54 -0.78 -5.98 -8.61
N LYS A 55 -1.82 -5.67 -7.82
CA LYS A 55 -1.67 -5.08 -6.49
C LYS A 55 -1.14 -6.07 -5.45
N ALA A 56 -1.48 -7.35 -5.55
CA ALA A 56 -1.06 -8.37 -4.61
C ALA A 56 0.41 -8.81 -4.77
N VAL A 57 0.95 -8.85 -6.00
CA VAL A 57 2.33 -9.29 -6.27
C VAL A 57 3.37 -8.61 -5.36
N PRO A 58 3.48 -7.26 -5.31
CA PRO A 58 4.51 -6.62 -4.49
C PRO A 58 4.31 -6.89 -3.00
N SER A 59 3.08 -6.97 -2.52
CA SER A 59 2.79 -7.29 -1.11
C SER A 59 3.25 -8.70 -0.77
N VAL A 60 3.00 -9.68 -1.65
CA VAL A 60 3.46 -11.06 -1.47
C VAL A 60 4.99 -11.16 -1.47
N LEU A 61 5.67 -10.38 -2.32
CA LEU A 61 7.13 -10.29 -2.31
C LEU A 61 7.67 -9.70 -1.00
N LEU A 62 7.01 -8.70 -0.40
CA LEU A 62 7.42 -8.16 0.90
C LEU A 62 7.29 -9.18 2.04
N PHE A 63 6.31 -10.08 1.97
CA PHE A 63 6.12 -11.14 2.95
C PHE A 63 6.90 -12.43 2.65
N SER A 64 7.51 -12.56 1.47
CA SER A 64 8.25 -13.77 1.13
C SER A 64 9.37 -14.10 2.12
N PRO A 65 10.21 -13.15 2.58
CA PRO A 65 11.29 -13.45 3.52
C PRO A 65 10.80 -14.12 4.80
N LEU A 66 9.61 -13.75 5.28
CA LEU A 66 9.01 -14.34 6.46
C LEU A 66 8.68 -15.82 6.24
N PHE A 67 7.90 -16.13 5.20
CA PHE A 67 7.54 -17.51 4.86
C PHE A 67 8.78 -18.39 4.70
N LEU A 68 9.76 -17.82 4.00
CA LEU A 68 10.96 -18.52 3.62
C LEU A 68 11.86 -18.73 4.88
N ALA A 69 11.96 -17.76 5.78
CA ALA A 69 12.64 -17.93 7.07
C ALA A 69 11.98 -18.99 7.96
N LEU A 70 10.64 -19.02 8.00
CA LEU A 70 9.89 -20.06 8.72
C LEU A 70 10.17 -21.46 8.15
N ASN A 71 10.27 -21.59 6.83
CA ASN A 71 10.64 -22.85 6.18
C ASN A 71 12.03 -23.33 6.62
N LEU A 72 13.01 -22.41 6.67
CA LEU A 72 14.37 -22.69 7.10
C LEU A 72 14.46 -23.10 8.57
N ILE A 73 13.64 -22.52 9.45
CA ILE A 73 13.59 -22.90 10.87
C ILE A 73 12.97 -24.29 11.03
N ARG A 74 11.89 -24.59 10.29
CA ARG A 74 11.20 -25.89 10.35
C ARG A 74 12.05 -27.02 9.77
N HIS A 75 12.71 -26.77 8.65
CA HIS A 75 13.47 -27.76 7.91
C HIS A 75 14.93 -27.31 7.79
N PRO A 76 15.80 -27.62 8.78
CA PRO A 76 17.20 -27.22 8.72
C PRO A 76 17.85 -27.79 7.46
N LYS A 77 18.35 -26.91 6.59
CA LYS A 77 18.99 -27.28 5.32
C LYS A 77 20.51 -27.14 5.42
N ARG A 78 21.21 -27.76 4.48
CA ARG A 78 22.66 -27.56 4.30
C ARG A 78 22.97 -26.11 3.91
N PHE A 79 24.18 -25.66 4.21
CA PHE A 79 24.66 -24.30 3.95
C PHE A 79 24.39 -23.80 2.52
N LEU A 80 24.62 -24.64 1.50
CA LEU A 80 24.35 -24.29 0.10
C LEU A 80 22.90 -23.86 -0.14
N ALA A 81 21.93 -24.58 0.45
CA ALA A 81 20.51 -24.24 0.29
C ALA A 81 20.15 -22.91 0.98
N VAL A 82 20.88 -22.55 2.04
CA VAL A 82 20.74 -21.25 2.71
C VAL A 82 21.30 -20.13 1.83
N ILE A 83 22.40 -20.35 1.10
CA ILE A 83 22.90 -19.36 0.14
C ILE A 83 21.90 -19.15 -0.99
N THR A 84 21.42 -20.24 -1.59
CA THR A 84 20.42 -20.16 -2.68
C THR A 84 19.17 -19.39 -2.24
N PHE A 85 18.75 -19.58 -1.00
CA PHE A 85 17.66 -18.84 -0.39
C PHE A 85 17.89 -17.32 -0.38
N TYR A 86 19.03 -16.89 0.16
CA TYR A 86 19.35 -15.46 0.24
C TYR A 86 19.47 -14.84 -1.15
N LEU A 87 19.97 -15.60 -2.13
CA LEU A 87 20.06 -15.15 -3.51
C LEU A 87 18.68 -14.98 -4.14
N ILE A 88 17.76 -15.94 -3.96
CA ILE A 88 16.39 -15.85 -4.46
C ILE A 88 15.67 -14.65 -3.85
N GLU A 89 15.78 -14.44 -2.54
CA GLU A 89 15.16 -13.30 -1.84
C GLU A 89 15.78 -11.97 -2.29
N ALA A 90 17.10 -11.92 -2.46
CA ALA A 90 17.75 -10.73 -3.00
C ALA A 90 17.25 -10.42 -4.41
N ILE A 91 17.12 -11.42 -5.29
CA ILE A 91 16.56 -11.22 -6.63
C ILE A 91 15.11 -10.75 -6.55
N ALA A 92 14.30 -11.37 -5.70
CA ALA A 92 12.90 -11.03 -5.50
C ALA A 92 12.72 -9.59 -5.01
N LEU A 93 13.46 -9.17 -4.00
CA LEU A 93 13.27 -7.87 -3.35
C LEU A 93 14.05 -6.72 -4.00
N PHE A 94 15.24 -6.96 -4.57
CA PHE A 94 16.02 -5.90 -5.22
C PHE A 94 15.66 -5.72 -6.70
N PHE A 95 15.10 -6.74 -7.37
CA PHE A 95 14.78 -6.67 -8.80
C PHE A 95 13.28 -6.82 -9.08
N LEU A 96 12.66 -7.92 -8.65
CA LEU A 96 11.24 -8.17 -8.98
C LEU A 96 10.30 -7.18 -8.29
N PHE A 97 10.58 -6.83 -7.03
CA PHE A 97 9.76 -5.89 -6.28
C PHE A 97 9.75 -4.50 -6.92
N PRO A 98 10.89 -3.82 -7.17
CA PRO A 98 10.88 -2.52 -7.86
C PRO A 98 10.28 -2.59 -9.27
N LEU A 99 10.49 -3.70 -9.99
CA LEU A 99 9.90 -3.90 -11.31
C LEU A 99 8.38 -4.00 -11.25
N SER A 100 7.85 -4.69 -10.24
CA SER A 100 6.40 -4.82 -10.03
C SER A 100 5.74 -3.46 -9.76
N LEU A 101 6.43 -2.59 -9.02
CA LEU A 101 5.99 -1.22 -8.74
C LEU A 101 5.97 -0.32 -9.98
N LYS A 102 6.93 -0.50 -10.90
CA LYS A 102 7.04 0.30 -12.13
C LYS A 102 6.10 -0.14 -13.24
N SER A 103 5.34 -1.22 -13.06
CA SER A 103 4.47 -1.71 -14.12
C SER A 103 3.39 -0.66 -14.45
N PRO A 104 3.22 -0.27 -15.72
CA PRO A 104 2.24 0.77 -16.10
C PRO A 104 0.80 0.37 -15.76
N LEU A 105 0.55 -0.93 -15.63
CA LEU A 105 -0.71 -1.49 -15.18
C LEU A 105 -0.97 -1.24 -13.68
N TYR A 106 0.07 -1.18 -12.85
CA TYR A 106 -0.04 -0.82 -11.43
C TYR A 106 -0.54 0.62 -11.26
N PHE A 107 0.04 1.54 -12.05
CA PHE A 107 -0.37 2.95 -12.03
C PHE A 107 -1.77 3.16 -12.63
N LYS A 108 -2.05 2.48 -13.75
CA LYS A 108 -3.35 2.61 -14.45
C LYS A 108 -4.51 2.00 -13.65
N THR A 109 -4.29 0.95 -12.86
CA THR A 109 -5.36 0.36 -12.02
C THR A 109 -5.65 1.17 -10.76
N SER A 110 -4.67 1.89 -10.22
CA SER A 110 -4.91 2.84 -9.12
C SER A 110 -5.76 4.04 -9.56
N THR A 111 -5.74 4.41 -10.84
CA THR A 111 -6.61 5.45 -11.41
C THR A 111 -7.88 4.89 -12.06
N ALA A 112 -7.83 3.70 -12.66
CA ALA A 112 -8.95 3.13 -13.42
C ALA A 112 -10.09 2.58 -12.56
N VAL A 113 -9.88 2.30 -11.26
CA VAL A 113 -11.01 2.06 -10.34
C VAL A 113 -11.92 3.30 -10.25
N ALA A 114 -11.41 4.49 -10.57
CA ALA A 114 -12.21 5.72 -10.66
C ALA A 114 -12.77 5.99 -12.08
N ASP A 115 -12.28 5.30 -13.12
CA ASP A 115 -12.73 5.50 -14.51
C ASP A 115 -13.66 4.39 -15.01
N HIS A 116 -13.70 3.22 -14.38
CA HIS A 116 -14.56 2.11 -14.82
C HIS A 116 -16.06 2.38 -14.59
N ASP A 117 -16.39 3.28 -13.66
CA ASP A 117 -17.74 3.83 -13.45
C ASP A 117 -18.26 4.60 -14.68
N ALA A 118 -17.36 5.11 -15.53
CA ALA A 118 -17.72 5.85 -16.75
C ALA A 118 -17.79 4.97 -18.02
N ALA A 119 -17.30 3.73 -17.96
CA ALA A 119 -17.23 2.84 -19.13
C ALA A 119 -18.44 1.92 -19.26
N SER A 120 -19.22 1.70 -18.18
CA SER A 120 -20.42 0.85 -18.22
C SER A 120 -21.64 1.50 -18.90
N GLU A 121 -21.56 2.77 -19.32
CA GLU A 121 -22.62 3.46 -20.11
C GLU A 121 -22.27 3.63 -21.60
N ARG A 122 -21.16 3.03 -22.10
CA ARG A 122 -20.70 3.22 -23.49
C ARG A 122 -21.38 2.37 -24.58
N ASP A 123 -22.50 1.70 -24.29
CA ASP A 123 -23.24 0.96 -25.34
C ASP A 123 -24.32 1.79 -26.06
N ALA A 124 -24.32 3.12 -25.93
CA ALA A 124 -25.16 3.99 -26.75
C ALA A 124 -24.42 5.25 -27.22
N GLY A 125 -23.67 5.16 -28.33
CA GLY A 125 -23.26 6.35 -29.08
C GLY A 125 -21.92 6.23 -29.79
N ALA A 126 -21.95 5.73 -31.03
CA ALA A 126 -20.85 5.88 -31.97
C ALA A 126 -20.63 7.37 -32.30
N GLY A 127 -19.40 7.86 -32.11
CA GLY A 127 -19.01 9.23 -32.46
C GLY A 127 -17.50 9.35 -32.61
N CYS A 128 -17.07 9.53 -33.85
CA CYS A 128 -15.69 9.66 -34.30
C CYS A 128 -15.08 11.00 -33.83
N GLY A 129 -13.81 11.02 -33.42
CA GLY A 129 -13.11 12.25 -33.06
C GLY A 129 -11.62 12.03 -32.72
N THR A 130 -10.77 12.27 -33.70
CA THR A 130 -9.31 12.30 -33.63
C THR A 130 -8.78 13.59 -33.00
N GLY A 131 -7.66 13.51 -32.26
CA GLY A 131 -6.78 14.67 -32.00
C GLY A 131 -6.24 14.74 -30.59
N ALA A 132 -4.93 14.48 -30.45
CA ALA A 132 -4.18 14.47 -29.20
C ALA A 132 -3.79 15.87 -28.73
N GLU A 133 -3.86 16.13 -27.43
CA GLU A 133 -2.88 16.96 -26.71
C GLU A 133 -2.81 16.51 -25.25
N HIS A 134 -1.59 16.19 -24.81
CA HIS A 134 -1.30 15.38 -23.64
C HIS A 134 -1.03 16.28 -22.43
N ASP A 135 -2.09 16.86 -21.87
CA ASP A 135 -1.99 17.67 -20.64
C ASP A 135 -2.21 16.75 -19.43
N ILE A 136 -1.11 16.38 -18.75
CA ILE A 136 -1.11 15.52 -17.56
C ILE A 136 -1.47 16.38 -16.33
N GLY A 137 -2.64 17.01 -16.37
CA GLY A 137 -3.36 17.44 -15.19
C GLY A 137 -4.30 16.32 -14.81
N ALA A 138 -4.01 15.59 -13.72
CA ALA A 138 -4.89 14.54 -13.22
C ALA A 138 -6.29 15.11 -12.96
N LYS A 139 -7.19 14.96 -13.94
CA LYS A 139 -8.59 15.34 -13.88
C LYS A 139 -9.20 14.46 -12.80
N ARG A 140 -9.34 14.99 -11.57
CA ARG A 140 -9.91 14.26 -10.42
C ARG A 140 -11.31 13.82 -10.80
N THR A 141 -11.49 12.52 -11.06
CA THR A 141 -12.79 11.92 -11.32
C THR A 141 -13.63 11.95 -10.04
N VAL A 142 -14.80 12.57 -10.16
CA VAL A 142 -15.82 12.53 -9.12
C VAL A 142 -16.56 11.21 -9.29
N THR A 143 -16.76 10.46 -8.21
CA THR A 143 -17.51 9.20 -8.16
C THR A 143 -18.87 9.50 -7.52
N SER A 144 -19.93 8.91 -8.08
CA SER A 144 -21.29 8.98 -7.54
C SER A 144 -21.47 8.09 -6.31
N GLY A 145 -22.51 8.36 -5.53
CA GLY A 145 -22.89 7.55 -4.36
C GLY A 145 -22.17 7.92 -3.06
N PHE A 146 -21.29 8.92 -3.08
CA PHE A 146 -20.44 9.27 -1.94
C PHE A 146 -20.63 10.72 -1.48
N PHE A 147 -20.57 10.92 -0.17
CA PHE A 147 -20.52 12.25 0.43
C PHE A 147 -19.09 12.79 0.44
N ARG A 148 -18.92 14.08 0.15
CA ARG A 148 -17.60 14.72 0.04
C ARG A 148 -17.63 16.06 0.75
N LYS A 149 -16.72 16.27 1.68
CA LYS A 149 -16.59 17.55 2.37
C LYS A 149 -15.59 18.45 1.63
N ASN A 150 -15.99 19.68 1.34
CA ASN A 150 -15.10 20.71 0.79
C ASN A 150 -15.42 22.06 1.44
N GLY A 151 -14.51 22.53 2.29
CA GLY A 151 -14.69 23.71 3.12
C GLY A 151 -15.94 23.58 4.02
N GLN A 152 -16.86 24.54 3.88
CA GLN A 152 -18.12 24.60 4.62
C GLN A 152 -19.24 23.77 3.99
N TYR A 153 -18.99 23.02 2.91
CA TYR A 153 -20.04 22.31 2.19
C TYR A 153 -19.82 20.79 2.17
N LEU A 154 -20.92 20.05 2.24
CA LEU A 154 -21.00 18.61 2.02
C LEU A 154 -21.68 18.37 0.68
N TYR A 155 -21.02 17.67 -0.23
CA TYR A 155 -21.51 17.34 -1.57
C TYR A 155 -21.89 15.87 -1.61
N TYR A 156 -23.01 15.53 -2.22
CA TYR A 156 -23.40 14.16 -2.56
C TYR A 156 -23.68 14.12 -4.05
N TYR A 157 -22.96 13.31 -4.81
CA TYR A 157 -23.20 13.20 -6.25
C TYR A 157 -24.04 11.95 -6.50
N SER A 158 -25.26 12.13 -7.01
CA SER A 158 -26.14 11.01 -7.36
C SER A 158 -25.72 10.34 -8.66
N ALA A 159 -25.17 11.11 -9.61
CA ALA A 159 -24.67 10.61 -10.88
C ALA A 159 -23.55 11.52 -11.39
N VAL A 160 -22.51 10.94 -11.99
CA VAL A 160 -21.43 11.69 -12.65
C VAL A 160 -21.42 11.30 -14.12
N ARG A 161 -21.58 12.29 -15.00
CA ARG A 161 -21.64 12.11 -16.46
C ARG A 161 -20.24 12.19 -17.07
N SER A 162 -20.08 11.59 -18.25
CA SER A 162 -18.81 11.48 -18.98
C SER A 162 -18.18 12.81 -19.42
N ASP A 163 -18.97 13.89 -19.44
CA ASP A 163 -18.51 15.26 -19.72
C ASP A 163 -17.85 15.94 -18.49
N GLY A 164 -17.83 15.26 -17.35
CA GLY A 164 -17.35 15.78 -16.07
C GLY A 164 -18.41 16.58 -15.32
N SER A 165 -19.64 16.65 -15.81
CA SER A 165 -20.78 17.16 -15.07
C SER A 165 -21.23 16.14 -14.02
N ALA A 166 -21.66 16.61 -12.85
CA ALA A 166 -22.13 15.74 -11.78
C ALA A 166 -23.45 16.28 -11.26
N SER A 167 -24.48 15.43 -11.25
CA SER A 167 -25.76 15.73 -10.61
C SER A 167 -25.67 15.32 -9.15
N GLY A 168 -26.21 16.17 -8.27
CA GLY A 168 -26.07 15.92 -6.85
C GLY A 168 -26.73 16.95 -5.96
N VAL A 169 -26.33 16.93 -4.71
CA VAL A 169 -26.85 17.78 -3.65
C VAL A 169 -25.69 18.38 -2.89
N LYS A 170 -25.73 19.69 -2.60
CA LYS A 170 -24.85 20.31 -1.61
C LYS A 170 -25.58 20.77 -0.37
N PHE A 171 -24.96 20.54 0.78
CA PHE A 171 -25.36 21.00 2.10
C PHE A 171 -24.30 21.94 2.65
N LYS A 172 -24.67 22.96 3.43
CA LYS A 172 -23.73 23.83 4.14
C LYS A 172 -23.63 23.36 5.60
N LEU A 173 -22.42 23.06 6.09
CA LEU A 173 -22.19 22.51 7.43
C LEU A 173 -22.45 23.51 8.56
N GLU A 174 -22.30 24.81 8.32
CA GLU A 174 -22.33 25.81 9.40
C GLU A 174 -23.74 26.20 9.89
N ASP A 175 -24.81 25.73 9.25
CA ASP A 175 -26.18 26.18 9.55
C ASP A 175 -27.12 25.07 10.07
N VAL A 176 -26.59 23.96 10.61
CA VAL A 176 -27.42 22.82 11.11
C VAL A 176 -28.27 23.21 12.33
N SER A 177 -27.94 24.32 13.00
CA SER A 177 -28.65 24.82 14.18
C SER A 177 -29.81 25.80 13.88
N ALA A 178 -30.01 26.24 12.63
CA ALA A 178 -31.08 27.16 12.27
C ALA A 178 -32.11 26.46 11.36
N SER A 179 -33.39 26.53 11.75
CA SER A 179 -34.52 25.87 11.08
C SER A 179 -34.75 26.25 9.61
N GLU A 180 -33.94 27.14 9.04
CA GLU A 180 -34.10 27.69 7.69
C GLU A 180 -33.06 27.20 6.65
N SER A 181 -32.02 26.43 7.04
CA SER A 181 -30.99 25.96 6.11
C SER A 181 -31.23 24.56 5.50
N ARG A 182 -32.37 23.94 5.81
CA ARG A 182 -32.68 22.53 5.48
C ARG A 182 -33.00 22.23 4.01
N ASN A 183 -32.84 23.18 3.10
CA ASN A 183 -33.11 22.94 1.69
C ASN A 183 -31.81 22.55 0.96
N PRO A 184 -31.58 21.26 0.69
CA PRO A 184 -30.50 20.82 -0.19
C PRO A 184 -30.56 21.59 -1.51
N LYS A 185 -29.47 22.28 -1.87
CA LYS A 185 -29.39 22.90 -3.20
C LYS A 185 -29.02 21.80 -4.19
N LEU A 186 -29.92 21.54 -5.15
CA LEU A 186 -29.60 20.68 -6.28
C LEU A 186 -28.41 21.26 -7.03
N ILE A 187 -27.47 20.38 -7.33
CA ILE A 187 -26.42 20.60 -8.30
C ILE A 187 -26.94 19.95 -9.58
N ASP A 188 -27.49 20.77 -10.47
CA ASP A 188 -27.80 20.39 -11.84
C ASP A 188 -26.96 21.26 -12.77
N GLY A 189 -26.00 20.65 -13.47
CA GLY A 189 -25.22 21.32 -14.50
C GLY A 189 -23.75 20.90 -14.55
N ALA A 190 -23.11 21.27 -15.65
CA ALA A 190 -21.68 21.12 -15.88
C ALA A 190 -20.88 21.89 -14.84
N LEU A 191 -20.68 21.29 -13.67
CA LEU A 191 -19.70 21.76 -12.71
C LEU A 191 -18.34 21.55 -13.36
N SER A 192 -17.76 22.61 -13.91
CA SER A 192 -16.37 22.56 -14.33
C SER A 192 -15.56 22.18 -13.08
N ILE A 193 -14.91 21.02 -13.15
CA ILE A 193 -14.16 20.40 -12.05
C ILE A 193 -13.07 21.34 -11.48
N SER A 194 -12.74 22.42 -12.21
CA SER A 194 -11.87 23.51 -11.78
C SER A 194 -12.46 24.42 -10.68
N ALA A 195 -13.79 24.52 -10.53
CA ALA A 195 -14.42 25.43 -9.56
C ALA A 195 -14.59 24.81 -8.16
N ALA A 196 -14.39 23.49 -8.04
CA ALA A 196 -14.44 22.77 -6.75
C ALA A 196 -13.06 22.61 -6.11
N VAL A 197 -11.99 23.13 -6.71
CA VAL A 197 -10.69 23.26 -6.06
C VAL A 197 -10.53 24.73 -5.68
N PRO A 198 -10.57 25.08 -4.38
CA PRO A 198 -10.15 26.42 -3.99
C PRO A 198 -8.71 26.61 -4.47
N GLU A 199 -8.39 27.72 -5.16
CA GLU A 199 -6.99 28.13 -5.39
C GLU A 199 -6.21 28.25 -4.06
N THR A 200 -6.91 28.33 -2.93
CA THR A 200 -6.37 28.29 -1.56
C THR A 200 -6.05 26.89 -1.03
N ALA A 201 -6.40 25.80 -1.74
CA ALA A 201 -5.99 24.43 -1.38
C ALA A 201 -4.49 24.15 -1.63
N SER A 202 -3.79 25.08 -2.29
CA SER A 202 -2.31 25.08 -2.31
C SER A 202 -1.69 25.62 -1.01
N ALA A 203 -2.45 26.41 -0.23
CA ALA A 203 -1.99 27.05 1.01
C ALA A 203 -2.47 26.30 2.28
N ALA A 204 -3.64 25.67 2.24
CA ALA A 204 -4.11 24.78 3.30
C ALA A 204 -4.00 23.33 2.81
N GLY A 205 -2.98 22.59 3.28
CA GLY A 205 -2.55 21.28 2.80
C GLY A 205 -3.58 20.14 2.87
N ILE A 206 -4.72 20.27 2.19
CA ILE A 206 -5.69 19.21 1.94
C ILE A 206 -5.08 18.32 0.86
N ARG A 207 -4.26 17.38 1.31
CA ARG A 207 -3.74 16.30 0.49
C ARG A 207 -4.91 15.42 0.01
N PRO A 208 -4.86 14.90 -1.22
CA PRO A 208 -5.78 13.84 -1.64
C PRO A 208 -5.74 12.72 -0.58
N SER A 209 -6.90 12.14 -0.24
CA SER A 209 -6.95 10.99 0.65
C SER A 209 -6.00 9.94 0.09
N ALA A 210 -5.01 9.53 0.88
CA ALA A 210 -4.04 8.51 0.49
C ALA A 210 -4.69 7.10 0.45
N PHE A 211 -6.00 7.02 0.70
CA PHE A 211 -6.80 5.81 0.77
C PHE A 211 -7.81 5.77 -0.36
N GLU A 212 -8.09 4.55 -0.86
CA GLU A 212 -9.07 4.24 -1.92
C GLU A 212 -10.52 4.65 -1.59
N PHE A 213 -10.80 5.13 -0.38
CA PHE A 213 -12.07 5.75 -0.05
C PHE A 213 -12.11 7.16 -0.64
N SER A 214 -12.92 7.32 -1.68
CA SER A 214 -13.25 8.62 -2.26
C SER A 214 -14.26 9.43 -1.41
N ASP A 215 -14.74 8.84 -0.31
CA ASP A 215 -15.72 9.40 0.61
C ASP A 215 -15.10 9.66 1.99
N VAL A 216 -14.94 10.95 2.30
CA VAL A 216 -14.43 11.44 3.59
C VAL A 216 -15.39 11.09 4.73
N LEU A 217 -16.70 11.02 4.45
CA LEU A 217 -17.73 10.71 5.43
C LEU A 217 -17.77 9.21 5.72
N ALA A 218 -17.61 8.35 4.72
CA ALA A 218 -17.47 6.91 4.94
C ALA A 218 -16.17 6.59 5.69
N GLU A 219 -15.06 7.26 5.38
CA GLU A 219 -13.83 7.13 6.17
C GLU A 219 -14.02 7.58 7.63
N GLU A 220 -14.77 8.67 7.85
CA GLU A 220 -15.02 9.26 9.17
C GLU A 220 -16.03 8.47 10.02
N ILE A 221 -17.06 7.89 9.39
CA ILE A 221 -18.12 7.11 10.05
C ILE A 221 -17.68 5.65 10.25
N LEU A 222 -17.05 5.05 9.23
CA LEU A 222 -16.77 3.64 9.22
C LEU A 222 -15.44 3.28 9.89
N LYS A 223 -14.75 4.27 10.51
CA LYS A 223 -13.45 4.20 11.19
C LYS A 223 -13.05 2.75 11.44
N PRO A 224 -12.34 2.12 10.47
CA PRO A 224 -12.10 0.70 10.55
C PRO A 224 -11.37 0.42 11.85
N PRO A 225 -11.71 -0.69 12.55
CA PRO A 225 -11.02 -1.03 13.78
C PRO A 225 -9.51 -1.03 13.49
N PHE A 226 -8.72 -0.55 14.45
CA PHE A 226 -7.30 -0.28 14.27
C PHE A 226 -6.58 -1.41 13.52
N THR A 227 -6.84 -2.66 13.90
CA THR A 227 -6.29 -3.86 13.27
C THR A 227 -6.56 -3.95 11.76
N VAL A 228 -7.79 -3.69 11.32
CA VAL A 228 -8.16 -3.72 9.90
C VAL A 228 -7.43 -2.61 9.17
N LYS A 229 -7.44 -1.38 9.73
CA LYS A 229 -6.70 -0.25 9.14
C LYS A 229 -5.22 -0.58 8.97
N THR A 230 -4.58 -1.15 10.00
CA THR A 230 -3.17 -1.50 9.96
C THR A 230 -2.89 -2.59 8.93
N ILE A 231 -3.69 -3.65 8.86
CA ILE A 231 -3.53 -4.74 7.87
C ILE A 231 -3.71 -4.19 6.45
N THR A 232 -4.70 -3.32 6.24
CA THR A 232 -4.94 -2.69 4.95
C THR A 232 -3.78 -1.78 4.56
N CYS A 233 -3.29 -0.91 5.45
CA CYS A 233 -2.11 -0.08 5.19
C CYS A 233 -0.87 -0.92 4.87
N LEU A 234 -0.73 -2.08 5.51
CA LEU A 234 0.38 -3.00 5.29
C LEU A 234 0.28 -3.67 3.91
N PHE A 235 -0.93 -4.05 3.48
CA PHE A 235 -1.18 -4.59 2.15
C PHE A 235 -0.97 -3.53 1.05
N PHE A 236 -1.30 -2.27 1.33
CA PHE A 236 -1.10 -1.14 0.41
C PHE A 236 0.26 -0.45 0.54
N LEU A 237 1.17 -0.96 1.38
CA LEU A 237 2.51 -0.40 1.53
C LEU A 237 3.24 -0.24 0.18
N PRO A 238 3.20 -1.20 -0.76
CA PRO A 238 3.73 -1.02 -2.11
C PRO A 238 3.16 0.20 -2.85
N ALA A 239 1.85 0.43 -2.75
CA ALA A 239 1.18 1.54 -3.40
C ALA A 239 1.64 2.88 -2.80
N LEU A 240 1.79 2.92 -1.48
CA LEU A 240 2.28 4.09 -0.76
C LEU A 240 3.74 4.42 -1.10
N ILE A 241 4.57 3.40 -1.31
CA ILE A 241 5.95 3.59 -1.79
C ILE A 241 5.89 4.22 -3.18
N THR A 242 5.06 3.71 -4.10
CA THR A 242 4.95 4.28 -5.44
C THR A 242 4.37 5.69 -5.47
N SER A 243 3.38 6.00 -4.64
CA SER A 243 2.78 7.35 -4.62
C SER A 243 3.74 8.41 -4.10
N ASN A 244 4.68 8.01 -3.23
CA ASN A 244 5.67 8.92 -2.69
C ASN A 244 6.96 8.95 -3.54
N SER A 245 7.21 7.94 -4.40
CA SER A 245 8.44 7.67 -5.18
C SER A 245 9.00 8.78 -6.09
N GLY A 246 8.43 9.98 -6.05
CA GLY A 246 9.01 11.18 -6.65
C GLY A 246 10.08 11.87 -5.78
N ALA A 247 10.32 11.43 -4.54
CA ALA A 247 11.36 12.01 -3.69
C ALA A 247 12.74 11.37 -3.94
N GLU A 248 13.80 12.18 -3.87
CA GLU A 248 15.19 11.77 -4.16
C GLU A 248 15.67 10.56 -3.33
N PHE A 249 15.04 10.29 -2.18
CA PHE A 249 15.46 9.25 -1.23
C PHE A 249 14.61 7.97 -1.22
N ASP A 250 13.50 7.87 -1.97
CA ASP A 250 12.59 6.71 -1.85
C ASP A 250 13.23 5.39 -2.28
N VAL A 251 14.12 5.44 -3.27
CA VAL A 251 14.89 4.26 -3.70
C VAL A 251 15.79 3.76 -2.58
N ILE A 252 16.40 4.67 -1.81
CA ILE A 252 17.25 4.33 -0.67
C ILE A 252 16.42 3.72 0.46
N ILE A 253 15.26 4.31 0.77
CA ILE A 253 14.34 3.77 1.79
C ILE A 253 13.90 2.36 1.38
N MET A 254 13.46 2.17 0.15
CA MET A 254 13.04 0.88 -0.38
C MET A 254 14.15 -0.17 -0.27
N PHE A 255 15.36 0.15 -0.72
CA PHE A 255 16.49 -0.78 -0.64
C PHE A 255 16.90 -1.08 0.80
N SER A 256 16.85 -0.10 1.70
CA SER A 256 17.12 -0.32 3.12
C SER A 256 16.10 -1.27 3.75
N MET A 257 14.81 -1.14 3.40
CA MET A 257 13.75 -2.04 3.86
C MET A 257 13.98 -3.46 3.33
N CYS A 258 14.25 -3.61 2.03
CA CYS A 258 14.57 -4.91 1.42
C CYS A 258 15.76 -5.57 2.11
N PHE A 259 16.84 -4.80 2.36
CA PHE A 259 18.00 -5.28 3.11
C PHE A 259 17.63 -5.75 4.51
N ALA A 260 16.84 -4.96 5.26
CA ALA A 260 16.40 -5.32 6.60
C ALA A 260 15.60 -6.63 6.61
N LEU A 261 14.64 -6.79 5.70
CA LEU A 261 13.80 -7.99 5.60
C LEU A 261 14.62 -9.26 5.32
N ILE A 262 15.60 -9.16 4.40
CA ILE A 262 16.52 -10.26 4.10
C ILE A 262 17.40 -10.57 5.33
N ALA A 263 17.95 -9.54 5.97
CA ALA A 263 18.85 -9.70 7.11
C ALA A 263 18.18 -10.30 8.35
N VAL A 264 16.89 -10.04 8.59
CA VAL A 264 16.11 -10.64 9.68
C VAL A 264 16.10 -12.17 9.59
N CYS A 265 16.20 -12.74 8.39
CA CYS A 265 16.29 -14.19 8.21
C CYS A 265 17.52 -14.82 8.89
N ALA A 266 18.57 -14.04 9.17
CA ALA A 266 19.76 -14.51 9.88
C ALA A 266 19.47 -14.83 11.35
N VAL A 267 18.50 -14.15 11.97
CA VAL A 267 18.13 -14.32 13.39
C VAL A 267 17.63 -15.74 13.71
N LYS A 268 17.34 -16.56 12.69
CA LYS A 268 17.01 -17.98 12.85
C LYS A 268 18.04 -18.80 13.63
N HIS A 269 19.27 -18.31 13.76
CA HIS A 269 20.35 -18.97 14.49
C HIS A 269 20.52 -18.50 15.93
N MET A 270 19.75 -17.51 16.39
CA MET A 270 19.97 -16.83 17.67
C MET A 270 19.61 -17.67 18.91
N SER A 271 18.66 -18.59 18.80
CA SER A 271 18.28 -19.50 19.89
C SER A 271 18.37 -20.96 19.48
N GLN A 272 18.58 -21.85 20.46
CA GLN A 272 18.42 -23.29 20.27
C GLN A 272 16.94 -23.68 20.11
N TRP A 273 16.05 -22.87 20.67
CA TRP A 273 14.61 -23.12 20.68
C TRP A 273 14.01 -22.59 19.38
N ARG A 274 13.50 -23.52 18.55
CA ARG A 274 12.90 -23.17 17.25
C ARG A 274 11.74 -22.19 17.39
N LEU A 275 10.92 -22.34 18.44
CA LEU A 275 9.79 -21.45 18.70
C LEU A 275 10.24 -20.00 18.95
N ILE A 276 11.31 -19.80 19.72
CA ILE A 276 11.87 -18.47 20.00
C ILE A 276 12.37 -17.83 18.70
N ASN A 277 13.06 -18.59 17.84
CA ASN A 277 13.52 -18.08 16.55
C ASN A 277 12.36 -17.70 15.62
N VAL A 278 11.30 -18.51 15.58
CA VAL A 278 10.08 -18.20 14.81
C VAL A 278 9.47 -16.89 15.30
N PHE A 279 9.30 -16.75 16.62
CA PHE A 279 8.72 -15.55 17.21
C PHE A 279 9.58 -14.30 16.93
N LEU A 280 10.90 -14.39 17.09
CA LEU A 280 11.82 -13.29 16.81
C LEU A 280 11.80 -12.85 15.35
N VAL A 281 11.80 -13.81 14.42
CA VAL A 281 11.72 -13.52 12.98
C VAL A 281 10.40 -12.83 12.65
N ILE A 282 9.26 -13.37 13.13
CA ILE A 282 7.94 -12.73 12.92
C ILE A 282 7.94 -11.32 13.50
N ALA A 283 8.38 -11.14 14.76
CA ALA A 283 8.37 -9.86 15.44
C ALA A 283 9.24 -8.81 14.72
N LEU A 284 10.45 -9.16 14.32
CA LEU A 284 11.36 -8.26 13.60
C LEU A 284 10.86 -7.93 12.20
N THR A 285 10.34 -8.92 11.46
CA THR A 285 9.75 -8.66 10.14
C THR A 285 8.56 -7.70 10.26
N MET A 286 7.64 -7.95 11.19
CA MET A 286 6.50 -7.07 11.42
C MET A 286 6.94 -5.68 11.90
N ALA A 287 7.98 -5.57 12.74
CA ALA A 287 8.52 -4.28 13.17
C ALA A 287 9.08 -3.47 12.00
N VAL A 288 9.85 -4.10 11.10
CA VAL A 288 10.36 -3.44 9.87
C VAL A 288 9.18 -2.98 9.02
N LEU A 289 8.21 -3.85 8.75
CA LEU A 289 7.07 -3.48 7.92
C LEU A 289 6.24 -2.35 8.55
N PHE A 290 5.93 -2.41 9.84
CA PHE A 290 5.18 -1.36 10.53
C PHE A 290 5.93 -0.03 10.62
N ALA A 291 7.25 -0.03 10.81
CA ALA A 291 8.03 1.21 10.79
C ALA A 291 7.96 1.88 9.41
N ASN A 292 8.11 1.10 8.33
CA ASN A 292 8.00 1.62 6.97
C ASN A 292 6.56 2.07 6.66
N THR A 293 5.54 1.30 7.03
CA THR A 293 4.13 1.73 6.91
C THR A 293 3.85 3.00 7.70
N GLY A 294 4.34 3.12 8.93
CA GLY A 294 4.19 4.32 9.76
C GLY A 294 4.80 5.56 9.12
N TYR A 295 5.98 5.41 8.52
CA TYR A 295 6.65 6.45 7.74
C TYR A 295 5.83 6.86 6.50
N TYR A 296 5.46 5.90 5.66
CA TYR A 296 4.75 6.16 4.40
C TYR A 296 3.33 6.71 4.62
N CYS A 297 2.63 6.25 5.67
CA CYS A 297 1.35 6.79 6.10
C CYS A 297 1.45 8.12 6.85
N LYS A 298 2.67 8.62 7.13
CA LYS A 298 2.91 9.85 7.92
C LYS A 298 2.19 9.83 9.26
N ASN A 299 2.22 8.69 9.93
CA ASN A 299 1.59 8.54 11.24
C ASN A 299 2.19 9.56 12.22
N GLU A 300 1.35 10.39 12.85
CA GLU A 300 1.80 11.49 13.72
C GLU A 300 2.74 11.05 14.83
N ILE A 301 2.46 9.90 15.45
CA ILE A 301 3.28 9.33 16.53
C ILE A 301 4.66 8.96 15.98
N PHE A 302 4.68 8.25 14.85
CA PHE A 302 5.93 7.82 14.23
C PHE A 302 6.76 9.02 13.74
N MET A 303 6.12 10.02 13.13
CA MET A 303 6.78 11.23 12.67
C MET A 303 7.33 12.07 13.83
N SER A 304 6.61 12.16 14.95
CA SER A 304 7.09 12.84 16.15
C SER A 304 8.35 12.17 16.73
N VAL A 305 8.35 10.84 16.79
CA VAL A 305 9.52 10.06 17.24
C VAL A 305 10.68 10.20 16.27
N SER A 306 10.41 10.12 14.96
CA SER A 306 11.44 10.23 13.91
C SER A 306 12.11 11.60 13.96
N LYS A 307 11.32 12.69 14.08
CA LYS A 307 11.86 14.04 14.18
C LYS A 307 12.76 14.23 15.40
N LYS A 308 12.35 13.73 16.57
CA LYS A 308 13.20 13.76 17.79
C LYS A 308 14.49 12.95 17.62
N ALA A 309 14.42 11.82 16.91
CA ALA A 309 15.60 11.01 16.64
C ALA A 309 16.56 11.71 15.65
N GLU A 310 16.03 12.39 14.64
CA GLU A 310 16.80 13.22 13.69
C GLU A 310 17.45 14.42 14.38
N GLU A 311 16.79 15.03 15.37
CA GLU A 311 17.38 16.10 16.19
C GLU A 311 18.58 15.61 17.03
N LEU A 312 18.53 14.36 17.53
CA LEU A 312 19.60 13.76 18.33
C LEU A 312 20.77 13.23 17.50
N LEU A 313 20.47 12.76 16.30
CA LEU A 313 21.44 12.23 15.34
C LEU A 313 21.33 13.07 14.08
N PRO A 314 22.10 14.16 13.95
CA PRO A 314 22.14 14.97 12.74
C PRO A 314 22.82 14.14 11.63
N LEU A 315 22.06 13.20 11.08
CA LEU A 315 22.42 12.42 9.92
C LEU A 315 22.16 13.32 8.71
N SER A 316 23.23 13.58 7.96
CA SER A 316 23.20 14.23 6.66
C SER A 316 22.07 13.66 5.79
N ASP A 317 21.16 14.50 5.30
CA ASP A 317 20.13 14.34 4.24
C ASP A 317 19.36 13.01 4.10
N ILE A 318 19.66 11.98 4.88
CA ILE A 318 19.15 10.62 4.76
C ILE A 318 17.98 10.48 5.73
N PRO A 319 16.82 10.03 5.25
CA PRO A 319 15.65 9.87 6.10
C PRO A 319 15.90 8.84 7.21
N PHE A 320 15.48 9.16 8.44
CA PHE A 320 15.71 8.31 9.62
C PHE A 320 15.25 6.85 9.43
N ILE A 321 14.16 6.63 8.70
CA ILE A 321 13.65 5.28 8.43
C ILE A 321 14.68 4.40 7.69
N ALA A 322 15.47 4.97 6.78
CA ALA A 322 16.50 4.22 6.07
C ALA A 322 17.63 3.80 7.01
N VAL A 323 18.02 4.69 7.92
CA VAL A 323 19.01 4.42 8.97
C VAL A 323 18.51 3.34 9.91
N LEU A 324 17.25 3.43 10.35
CA LEU A 324 16.60 2.45 11.22
C LEU A 324 16.57 1.06 10.57
N ASN A 325 16.11 0.96 9.32
CA ASN A 325 16.09 -0.30 8.57
C ASN A 325 17.50 -0.90 8.47
N THR A 326 18.47 -0.07 8.11
CA THR A 326 19.87 -0.49 7.95
C THR A 326 20.46 -0.98 9.27
N ALA A 327 20.20 -0.27 10.38
CA ALA A 327 20.62 -0.65 11.72
C ALA A 327 20.00 -1.98 12.15
N VAL A 328 18.68 -2.18 11.94
CA VAL A 328 18.00 -3.46 12.23
C VAL A 328 18.62 -4.60 11.41
N GLY A 329 18.92 -4.36 10.14
CA GLY A 329 19.58 -5.35 9.28
C GLY A 329 20.97 -5.73 9.78
N PHE A 330 21.83 -4.74 10.08
CA PHE A 330 23.17 -5.00 10.59
C PHE A 330 23.15 -5.69 11.96
N LEU A 331 22.32 -5.23 12.89
CA LEU A 331 22.18 -5.86 14.21
C LEU A 331 21.74 -7.33 14.07
N SER A 332 20.78 -7.62 13.19
CA SER A 332 20.32 -8.99 12.92
C SER A 332 21.46 -9.90 12.44
N LEU A 333 22.30 -9.40 11.52
CA LEU A 333 23.46 -10.13 11.02
C LEU A 333 24.54 -10.31 12.10
N VAL A 334 24.90 -9.25 12.82
CA VAL A 334 25.95 -9.27 13.85
C VAL A 334 25.56 -10.20 14.99
N PHE A 335 24.35 -10.09 15.53
CA PHE A 335 23.89 -10.98 16.61
C PHE A 335 23.86 -12.44 16.16
N SER A 336 23.40 -12.72 14.94
CA SER A 336 23.42 -14.07 14.39
C SER A 336 24.85 -14.62 14.29
N LEU A 337 25.79 -13.83 13.76
CA LEU A 337 27.19 -14.23 13.63
C LEU A 337 27.86 -14.48 14.99
N LEU A 338 27.66 -13.57 15.95
CA LEU A 338 28.19 -13.71 17.30
C LEU A 338 27.66 -14.99 17.96
N PHE A 339 26.36 -15.26 17.85
CA PHE A 339 25.77 -16.46 18.43
C PHE A 339 26.30 -17.74 17.77
N MET A 340 26.48 -17.73 16.44
CA MET A 340 27.12 -18.85 15.74
C MET A 340 28.56 -19.11 16.23
N ILE A 341 29.36 -18.06 16.45
CA ILE A 341 30.73 -18.18 16.95
C ILE A 341 30.74 -18.73 18.38
N VAL A 342 29.92 -18.17 19.28
CA VAL A 342 29.83 -18.61 20.68
C VAL A 342 29.38 -20.07 20.76
N ARG A 343 28.39 -20.47 19.95
CA ARG A 343 27.93 -21.85 19.88
C ARG A 343 29.02 -22.80 19.39
N LYS A 344 29.79 -22.41 18.37
CA LYS A 344 30.91 -23.22 17.87
C LYS A 344 31.99 -23.42 18.92
N ARG A 345 32.22 -22.44 19.81
CA ARG A 345 33.18 -22.56 20.93
C ARG A 345 32.68 -23.51 22.03
N ARG A 346 31.39 -23.52 22.36
CA ARG A 346 30.82 -24.41 23.39
C ARG A 346 30.76 -25.90 23.01
N LEU A 347 30.89 -26.22 21.72
CA LEU A 347 30.86 -27.58 21.20
C LEU A 347 32.26 -28.22 21.07
N LYS A 348 33.33 -27.45 21.32
CA LYS A 348 34.70 -27.92 21.38
C LYS A 348 35.10 -28.18 22.81
#